data_AF-A0A2G9YI50-F1
#
_entry.id   AF-A0A2G9YI50-F1
#
_cell.length_a   1.000
_cell.length_b   1.000
_cell.length_c   1.000
_cell.angle_alpha   90.00
_cell.angle_beta   90.00
_cell.angle_gamma   90.00
#
_symmetry.space_group_name_H-M   'P 1'
#
loop_
_entity.id
_entity.type
_entity.pdbx_description
1 polymer ?
#
loop_
_entity_poly.entity_id
_entity_poly.type
_entity_poly.pdbx_seq_one_letter_code
_entity_poly.pdbx_strand_id
1 'polypeptide(L)'
;METVKLNDALPQDIDKCIRILSEKFRKWPYNFFTESDAHSYLYLSFFRYGSPALKSLYQSKDRRRSVLIHGEYPTFFRYSQKELRLCKLNESVGTCGHYDMVVLNPDFINSHEIQQVISKDNKIRQTVNFNDNHLLAAIEFKLLHKPLTEKLRNEIKKDFIKLGWALETRQARDAYMLIFNRYGEERDYWKTLEGLQREHRDIKLIYQESYCKESKHITYIKPYYQNPTA
;
A
#
# COMPACT_ATOMS: atom_id res chain seq x y z
N MET A 1 15.82 -20.96 10.17
CA MET A 1 16.60 -20.74 8.93
C MET A 1 15.71 -20.64 7.69
N GLU A 2 14.54 -21.29 7.65
CA GLU A 2 13.54 -21.15 6.56
C GLU A 2 12.76 -19.82 6.56
N THR A 3 12.37 -19.29 7.73
CA THR A 3 11.59 -18.04 7.87
C THR A 3 12.31 -16.80 7.33
N VAL A 4 13.63 -16.70 7.57
CA VAL A 4 14.46 -15.58 7.08
C VAL A 4 14.50 -15.57 5.55
N LYS A 5 14.70 -16.74 4.91
CA LYS A 5 14.71 -16.83 3.43
C LYS A 5 13.35 -16.53 2.82
N LEU A 6 12.25 -16.88 3.51
CA LEU A 6 10.90 -16.57 3.08
C LEU A 6 10.68 -15.04 3.07
N ASN A 7 11.06 -14.37 4.16
CA ASN A 7 10.88 -12.93 4.32
C ASN A 7 11.72 -12.11 3.33
N ASP A 8 12.79 -12.65 2.76
CA ASP A 8 13.62 -11.97 1.76
C ASP A 8 13.10 -12.11 0.31
N ALA A 9 12.39 -13.20 0.00
CA ALA A 9 11.81 -13.43 -1.32
C ALA A 9 10.44 -12.74 -1.51
N LEU A 10 9.65 -12.62 -0.44
CA LEU A 10 8.31 -12.03 -0.48
C LEU A 10 8.28 -10.58 -1.01
N PRO A 11 9.20 -9.67 -0.65
CA PRO A 11 9.23 -8.31 -1.24
C PRO A 11 9.35 -8.29 -2.76
N GLN A 12 10.16 -9.19 -3.34
CA GLN A 12 10.34 -9.28 -4.79
C GLN A 12 9.05 -9.77 -5.48
N ASP A 13 8.33 -10.69 -4.84
CA ASP A 13 7.02 -11.13 -5.35
C ASP A 13 5.97 -10.01 -5.26
N ILE A 14 6.03 -9.17 -4.21
CA ILE A 14 5.15 -8.01 -4.08
C ILE A 14 5.39 -7.02 -5.23
N ASP A 15 6.66 -6.68 -5.47
CA ASP A 15 7.05 -5.80 -6.59
C ASP A 15 6.62 -6.38 -7.94
N LYS A 16 6.77 -7.70 -8.14
CA LYS A 16 6.30 -8.40 -9.35
C LYS A 16 4.79 -8.27 -9.54
N CYS A 17 4.00 -8.50 -8.50
CA CYS A 17 2.53 -8.42 -8.58
C CYS A 17 2.06 -6.97 -8.86
N ILE A 18 2.69 -5.97 -8.23
CA ILE A 18 2.41 -4.56 -8.50
C ILE A 18 2.79 -4.19 -9.95
N ARG A 19 3.93 -4.68 -10.45
CA ARG A 19 4.33 -4.48 -11.85
C ARG A 19 3.29 -5.05 -12.83
N ILE A 20 2.76 -6.25 -12.55
CA ILE A 20 1.72 -6.89 -13.39
C ILE A 20 0.45 -6.02 -13.42
N LEU A 21 0.00 -5.49 -12.28
CA LEU A 21 -1.10 -4.52 -12.24
C LEU A 21 -0.79 -3.29 -13.11
N SER A 22 0.40 -2.70 -12.94
CA SER A 22 0.80 -1.50 -13.68
C SER A 22 0.82 -1.74 -15.20
N GLU A 23 1.36 -2.88 -15.63
CA GLU A 23 1.35 -3.29 -17.03
C GLU A 23 -0.07 -3.52 -17.55
N LYS A 24 -0.95 -4.11 -16.74
CA LYS A 24 -2.35 -4.32 -17.10
C LYS A 24 -3.09 -2.99 -17.27
N PHE A 25 -2.94 -2.06 -16.34
CA PHE A 25 -3.52 -0.72 -16.44
C PHE A 25 -2.99 0.02 -17.66
N ARG A 26 -1.68 -0.03 -17.89
CA ARG A 26 -1.05 0.57 -19.08
C ARG A 26 -1.62 0.05 -20.39
N LYS A 27 -1.88 -1.26 -20.47
CA LYS A 27 -2.40 -1.89 -21.69
C LYS A 27 -3.90 -1.63 -21.87
N TRP A 28 -4.66 -1.66 -20.78
CA TRP A 28 -6.13 -1.62 -20.80
C TRP A 28 -6.68 -0.73 -19.67
N PRO A 29 -6.47 0.59 -19.70
CA PRO A 29 -6.86 1.48 -18.60
C PRO A 29 -8.37 1.56 -18.38
N TYR A 30 -9.16 1.22 -19.41
CA TYR A 30 -10.62 1.19 -19.35
C TYR A 30 -11.19 -0.12 -18.79
N ASN A 31 -10.35 -1.08 -18.40
CA ASN A 31 -10.80 -2.24 -17.62
C ASN A 31 -10.94 -1.94 -16.13
N PHE A 32 -10.56 -0.74 -15.69
CA PHE A 32 -10.54 -0.32 -14.29
C PHE A 32 -11.51 0.86 -14.10
N PHE A 33 -12.79 0.61 -13.90
CA PHE A 33 -13.78 1.69 -13.78
C PHE A 33 -13.63 2.47 -12.49
N THR A 34 -13.25 1.78 -11.42
CA THR A 34 -13.08 2.30 -10.06
C THR A 34 -11.74 1.88 -9.49
N GLU A 35 -11.35 2.51 -8.38
CA GLU A 35 -10.17 2.11 -7.60
C GLU A 35 -10.28 0.68 -7.08
N SER A 36 -11.50 0.25 -6.71
CA SER A 36 -11.80 -1.12 -6.28
C SER A 36 -11.48 -2.17 -7.34
N ASP A 37 -11.57 -1.85 -8.63
CA ASP A 37 -11.16 -2.75 -9.70
C ASP A 37 -9.64 -2.99 -9.68
N ALA A 38 -8.86 -1.95 -9.38
CA ALA A 38 -7.40 -2.07 -9.23
C ALA A 38 -7.04 -2.87 -7.97
N HIS A 39 -7.74 -2.65 -6.86
CA HIS A 39 -7.59 -3.46 -5.63
C HIS A 39 -7.85 -4.93 -5.91
N SER A 40 -8.99 -5.24 -6.53
CA SER A 40 -9.40 -6.61 -6.86
C SER A 40 -8.41 -7.28 -7.80
N TYR A 41 -7.90 -6.55 -8.79
CA TYR A 41 -6.90 -7.08 -9.71
C TYR A 41 -5.55 -7.34 -9.02
N LEU A 42 -5.10 -6.47 -8.11
CA LEU A 42 -3.87 -6.73 -7.35
C LEU A 42 -4.04 -7.94 -6.44
N TYR A 43 -5.15 -8.02 -5.73
CA TYR A 43 -5.49 -9.19 -4.90
C TYR A 43 -5.41 -10.47 -5.72
N LEU A 44 -6.11 -10.53 -6.86
CA LEU A 44 -6.04 -11.67 -7.79
C LEU A 44 -4.61 -11.95 -8.27
N SER A 45 -3.83 -10.90 -8.54
CA SER A 45 -2.45 -11.02 -9.02
C SER A 45 -1.54 -11.69 -7.99
N PHE A 46 -1.75 -11.44 -6.69
CA PHE A 46 -1.04 -12.16 -5.62
C PHE A 46 -1.32 -13.66 -5.65
N PHE A 47 -2.59 -14.08 -5.73
CA PHE A 47 -2.93 -15.50 -5.73
C PHE A 47 -2.54 -16.23 -7.02
N ARG A 48 -2.60 -15.53 -8.17
CA ARG A 48 -2.32 -16.12 -9.48
C ARG A 48 -0.83 -16.15 -9.81
N TYR A 49 -0.08 -15.10 -9.49
CA TYR A 49 1.31 -14.92 -9.95
C TYR A 49 2.34 -14.84 -8.83
N GLY A 50 1.91 -14.67 -7.58
CA GLY A 50 2.76 -14.73 -6.40
C GLY A 50 3.26 -16.14 -6.12
N SER A 51 4.37 -16.24 -5.40
CA SER A 51 4.92 -17.52 -4.95
C SER A 51 3.95 -18.28 -4.05
N PRO A 52 4.16 -19.59 -3.84
CA PRO A 52 3.41 -20.36 -2.84
C PRO A 52 3.37 -19.70 -1.46
N ALA A 53 4.44 -18.99 -1.06
CA ALA A 53 4.52 -18.33 0.23
C ALA A 53 3.44 -17.22 0.39
N LEU A 54 3.23 -16.36 -0.61
CA LEU A 54 2.24 -15.27 -0.51
C LEU A 54 0.79 -15.77 -0.35
N LYS A 55 0.48 -16.94 -0.90
CA LYS A 55 -0.87 -17.53 -0.91
C LYS A 55 -1.04 -18.69 0.08
N SER A 56 -0.03 -18.99 0.88
CA SER A 56 -0.12 -20.01 1.92
C SER A 56 -0.99 -19.54 3.09
N LEU A 57 -1.48 -20.51 3.85
CA LEU A 57 -2.15 -20.27 5.12
C LEU A 57 -1.11 -20.23 6.24
N TYR A 58 -1.09 -19.13 6.99
CA TYR A 58 -0.24 -18.94 8.16
C TYR A 58 -1.07 -19.09 9.42
N GLN A 59 -0.50 -19.74 10.43
CA GLN A 59 -1.21 -20.12 11.63
C GLN A 59 -0.93 -19.13 12.76
N SER A 60 -1.98 -18.55 13.34
CA SER A 60 -1.89 -17.72 14.53
C SER A 60 -1.54 -18.51 15.79
N LYS A 61 -1.16 -17.81 16.85
CA LYS A 61 -0.87 -18.40 18.18
C LYS A 61 -2.03 -19.25 18.71
N ASP A 62 -3.28 -18.83 18.47
CA ASP A 62 -4.51 -19.54 18.83
C ASP A 62 -4.97 -20.57 17.77
N ARG A 63 -4.05 -21.01 16.89
CA ARG A 63 -4.23 -22.07 15.88
C ARG A 63 -5.26 -21.76 14.79
N ARG A 64 -5.59 -20.49 14.56
CA ARG A 64 -6.42 -20.09 13.41
C ARG A 64 -5.53 -19.82 12.20
N ARG A 65 -6.11 -19.86 11.00
CA ARG A 65 -5.35 -19.71 9.75
C ARG A 65 -5.81 -18.48 8.98
N SER A 66 -4.86 -17.74 8.42
CA SER A 66 -5.11 -16.58 7.57
C SER A 66 -4.11 -16.53 6.41
N VAL A 67 -4.48 -15.86 5.33
CA VAL A 67 -3.56 -15.48 4.24
C VAL A 67 -2.80 -14.20 4.63
N LEU A 68 -1.77 -13.84 3.86
CA LEU A 68 -1.00 -12.61 4.12
C LEU A 68 -1.67 -11.34 3.57
N ILE A 69 -2.49 -11.45 2.52
CA ILE A 69 -3.06 -10.31 1.80
C ILE A 69 -4.41 -9.91 2.39
N HIS A 70 -4.56 -8.66 2.82
CA HIS A 70 -5.83 -8.13 3.34
C HIS A 70 -6.07 -6.71 2.84
N GLY A 71 -7.33 -6.37 2.56
CA GLY A 71 -7.77 -5.01 2.25
C GLY A 71 -8.32 -4.28 3.48
N GLU A 72 -8.39 -2.96 3.40
CA GLU A 72 -8.95 -2.08 4.46
C GLU A 72 -8.33 -2.36 5.84
N TYR A 73 -7.01 -2.56 5.89
CA TYR A 73 -6.34 -2.97 7.11
C TYR A 73 -5.99 -1.76 7.98
N PRO A 74 -6.31 -1.78 9.29
CA PRO A 74 -6.11 -0.62 10.14
C PRO A 74 -4.63 -0.31 10.38
N THR A 75 -4.35 0.98 10.49
CA THR A 75 -3.09 1.48 11.05
C THR A 75 -2.95 1.10 12.52
N PHE A 76 -1.72 0.82 12.93
CA PHE A 76 -1.35 0.60 14.34
C PHE A 76 -0.79 1.89 14.95
N PHE A 77 -1.05 3.04 14.35
CA PHE A 77 -0.84 4.33 14.96
C PHE A 77 -2.10 5.18 14.80
N ARG A 78 -2.20 6.25 15.58
CA ARG A 78 -3.24 7.27 15.41
C ARG A 78 -2.62 8.49 14.76
N TYR A 79 -3.42 9.30 14.11
CA TYR A 79 -2.94 10.59 13.64
C TYR A 79 -4.06 11.62 13.57
N SER A 80 -3.69 12.89 13.69
CA SER A 80 -4.57 14.02 13.42
C SER A 80 -4.61 14.26 11.92
N GLN A 81 -5.75 14.00 11.28
CA GLN A 81 -5.94 14.29 9.85
C GLN A 81 -5.87 15.78 9.52
N LYS A 82 -6.19 16.65 10.50
CA LYS A 82 -6.18 18.11 10.35
C LYS A 82 -4.78 18.67 10.48
N GLU A 83 -4.03 18.19 11.46
CA GLU A 83 -2.68 18.70 11.77
C GLU A 83 -1.58 17.91 11.05
N LEU A 84 -1.94 16.81 10.38
CA LEU A 84 -1.00 15.88 9.74
C LEU A 84 0.13 15.49 10.68
N ARG A 85 -0.27 15.05 11.88
CA ARG A 85 0.65 14.73 12.98
C ARG A 85 0.37 13.33 13.52
N LEU A 86 1.44 12.58 13.72
CA LEU A 86 1.41 11.28 14.37
C LEU A 86 1.03 11.42 15.86
N CYS A 87 0.13 10.55 16.31
CA CYS A 87 -0.32 10.41 17.69
C CYS A 87 -0.01 8.98 18.17
N LYS A 88 0.23 8.80 19.46
CA LYS A 88 0.44 7.44 19.99
C LYS A 88 -0.90 6.68 20.03
N LEU A 89 -0.89 5.36 19.87
CA LEU A 89 -2.15 4.59 19.84
C LEU A 89 -2.90 4.60 21.18
N ASN A 90 -2.20 4.82 22.29
CA ASN A 90 -2.78 4.94 23.62
C ASN A 90 -3.32 6.35 23.93
N GLU A 91 -3.10 7.32 23.05
CA GLU A 91 -3.70 8.65 23.17
C GLU A 91 -5.17 8.60 22.73
N SER A 92 -6.05 9.31 23.44
CA SER A 92 -7.45 9.48 23.07
C SER A 92 -7.64 10.39 21.85
N VAL A 93 -6.56 11.01 21.37
CA VAL A 93 -6.54 12.00 20.29
C VAL A 93 -6.21 11.33 18.95
N GLY A 94 -6.70 11.91 17.85
CA GLY A 94 -6.50 11.41 16.50
C GLY A 94 -7.41 10.24 16.12
N THR A 95 -7.29 9.78 14.88
CA THR A 95 -8.05 8.64 14.35
C THR A 95 -7.10 7.57 13.82
N CYS A 96 -7.57 6.33 13.79
CA CYS A 96 -6.89 5.26 13.08
C CYS A 96 -7.28 5.34 11.61
N GLY A 97 -6.29 5.47 10.72
CA GLY A 97 -6.49 5.28 9.29
C GLY A 97 -6.55 3.80 8.94
N HIS A 98 -6.82 3.54 7.66
CA HIS A 98 -6.70 2.23 7.05
C HIS A 98 -5.80 2.34 5.83
N TYR A 99 -5.10 1.25 5.53
CA TYR A 99 -4.46 1.03 4.24
C TYR A 99 -5.45 0.37 3.29
N ASP A 100 -5.39 0.73 2.02
CA ASP A 100 -6.20 0.09 0.99
C ASP A 100 -5.89 -1.41 0.90
N MET A 101 -4.60 -1.76 0.98
CA MET A 101 -4.13 -3.15 1.02
C MET A 101 -2.85 -3.30 1.83
N VAL A 102 -2.69 -4.47 2.46
CA VAL A 102 -1.45 -4.85 3.15
C VAL A 102 -1.01 -6.26 2.80
N VAL A 103 0.27 -6.51 2.98
CA VAL A 103 0.86 -7.86 3.08
C VAL A 103 1.38 -8.03 4.49
N LEU A 104 0.75 -8.90 5.27
CA LEU A 104 1.15 -9.19 6.64
C LEU A 104 2.51 -9.90 6.67
N ASN A 105 3.28 -9.64 7.73
CA ASN A 105 4.46 -10.42 8.06
C ASN A 105 4.03 -11.78 8.63
N PRO A 106 4.49 -12.92 8.05
CA PRO A 106 4.12 -14.23 8.57
C PRO A 106 4.56 -14.45 10.02
N ASP A 107 5.70 -13.87 10.43
CA ASP A 107 6.17 -13.97 11.82
C ASP A 107 5.20 -13.26 12.78
N PHE A 108 4.66 -12.11 12.37
CA PHE A 108 3.65 -11.38 13.13
C PHE A 108 2.38 -12.22 13.33
N ILE A 109 1.92 -12.94 12.30
CA ILE A 109 0.78 -13.85 12.43
C ILE A 109 1.10 -14.96 13.43
N ASN A 110 2.25 -15.62 13.27
CA ASN A 110 2.65 -16.77 14.09
C ASN A 110 2.81 -16.43 15.57
N SER A 111 3.22 -15.20 15.90
CA SER A 111 3.47 -14.78 17.28
C SER A 111 2.25 -14.19 18.00
N HIS A 112 1.14 -13.93 17.29
CA HIS A 112 -0.03 -13.24 17.84
C HIS A 112 -1.33 -14.05 17.73
N GLU A 113 -2.30 -13.76 18.59
CA GLU A 113 -3.65 -14.30 18.46
C GLU A 113 -4.37 -13.68 17.27
N ILE A 114 -5.29 -14.41 16.65
CA ILE A 114 -5.94 -13.95 15.41
C ILE A 114 -6.62 -12.58 15.56
N GLN A 115 -7.15 -12.26 16.75
CA GLN A 115 -7.85 -10.99 16.96
C GLN A 115 -6.87 -9.81 17.00
N GLN A 116 -5.64 -10.05 17.49
CA GLN A 116 -4.56 -9.07 17.43
C GLN A 116 -4.07 -8.87 15.99
N VAL A 117 -4.02 -9.94 15.20
CA VAL A 117 -3.69 -9.89 13.77
C VAL A 117 -4.78 -9.17 12.96
N ILE A 118 -6.06 -9.45 13.21
CA ILE A 118 -7.18 -8.76 12.52
C ILE A 118 -7.24 -7.28 12.91
N SER A 119 -6.98 -6.99 14.19
CA SER A 119 -6.80 -5.64 14.73
C SER A 119 -7.98 -4.69 14.54
N LYS A 120 -9.20 -5.19 14.31
CA LYS A 120 -10.39 -4.33 14.14
C LYS A 120 -10.88 -3.69 15.43
N ASP A 121 -10.61 -4.30 16.59
CA ASP A 121 -10.92 -3.74 17.89
C ASP A 121 -9.75 -2.89 18.42
N ASN A 122 -10.01 -1.62 18.72
CA ASN A 122 -9.01 -0.69 19.24
C ASN A 122 -8.41 -1.13 20.58
N LYS A 123 -9.20 -1.75 21.47
CA LYS A 123 -8.71 -2.25 22.77
C LYS A 123 -7.73 -3.39 22.57
N ILE A 124 -8.04 -4.30 21.64
CA ILE A 124 -7.15 -5.42 21.29
C ILE A 124 -5.88 -4.88 20.60
N ARG A 125 -6.02 -3.93 19.67
CA ARG A 125 -4.89 -3.32 18.98
C ARG A 125 -3.88 -2.66 19.91
N GLN A 126 -4.36 -2.02 20.99
CA GLN A 126 -3.50 -1.43 22.03
C GLN A 126 -2.65 -2.45 22.81
N THR A 127 -2.96 -3.75 22.70
CA THR A 127 -2.15 -4.81 23.34
C THR A 127 -0.95 -5.24 22.52
N VAL A 128 -0.84 -4.79 21.26
CA VAL A 128 0.23 -5.16 20.34
C VAL A 128 1.31 -4.07 20.36
N ASN A 129 2.57 -4.48 20.38
CA ASN A 129 3.69 -3.55 20.30
C ASN A 129 3.78 -2.92 18.91
N PHE A 130 3.86 -1.59 18.84
CA PHE A 130 3.83 -0.84 17.57
C PHE A 130 5.02 -1.07 16.64
N ASN A 131 6.12 -1.58 17.17
CA ASN A 131 7.39 -1.70 16.47
C ASN A 131 7.72 -3.13 16.00
N ASP A 132 6.75 -4.05 15.92
CA ASP A 132 7.03 -5.47 15.62
C ASP A 132 7.06 -5.80 14.10
N ASN A 133 7.22 -4.82 13.20
CA ASN A 133 7.25 -5.06 11.74
C ASN A 133 6.06 -5.92 11.26
N HIS A 134 4.84 -5.47 11.57
CA HIS A 134 3.61 -6.23 11.34
C HIS A 134 3.35 -6.50 9.86
N LEU A 135 3.80 -5.58 9.00
CA LEU A 135 3.53 -5.59 7.57
C LEU A 135 4.84 -5.75 6.80
N LEU A 136 4.86 -6.67 5.84
CA LEU A 136 5.86 -6.66 4.77
C LEU A 136 5.62 -5.48 3.83
N ALA A 137 4.36 -5.16 3.54
CA ALA A 137 4.01 -4.01 2.71
C ALA A 137 2.72 -3.33 3.16
N ALA A 138 2.72 -2.00 3.11
CA ALA A 138 1.52 -1.15 3.14
C ALA A 138 1.31 -0.49 1.77
N ILE A 139 0.08 -0.50 1.25
CA ILE A 139 -0.23 -0.07 -0.12
C ILE A 139 -1.43 0.87 -0.12
N GLU A 140 -1.28 2.01 -0.79
CA GLU A 140 -2.33 2.97 -1.10
C GLU A 140 -2.54 3.08 -2.60
N PHE A 141 -3.78 3.31 -3.02
CA PHE A 141 -4.15 3.46 -4.43
C PHE A 141 -4.83 4.80 -4.67
N LYS A 142 -4.65 5.32 -5.89
CA LYS A 142 -5.46 6.39 -6.46
C LYS A 142 -5.73 6.16 -7.93
N LEU A 143 -7.00 6.16 -8.32
CA LEU A 143 -7.41 6.17 -9.72
C LEU A 143 -7.86 7.58 -10.16
N LEU A 144 -7.07 8.24 -10.98
CA LEU A 144 -7.39 9.55 -11.54
C LEU A 144 -8.14 9.37 -12.87
N HIS A 145 -9.42 9.72 -12.90
CA HIS A 145 -10.25 9.59 -14.10
C HIS A 145 -11.04 10.87 -14.44
N LYS A 146 -10.75 11.94 -13.70
CA LYS A 146 -11.31 13.30 -13.80
C LYS A 146 -10.20 14.29 -13.45
N PRO A 147 -10.36 15.60 -13.74
CA PRO A 147 -9.43 16.63 -13.27
C PRO A 147 -9.17 16.50 -11.77
N LEU A 148 -7.92 16.71 -11.37
CA LEU A 148 -7.50 16.66 -9.98
C LEU A 148 -8.05 17.87 -9.22
N THR A 149 -9.00 17.59 -8.34
CA THR A 149 -9.48 18.57 -7.37
C THR A 149 -8.48 18.77 -6.24
N GLU A 150 -8.51 19.94 -5.60
CA GLU A 150 -7.71 20.24 -4.42
C GLU A 150 -7.95 19.22 -3.28
N LYS A 151 -9.19 18.75 -3.14
CA LYS A 151 -9.53 17.69 -2.19
C LYS A 151 -8.73 16.41 -2.45
N LEU A 152 -8.70 15.94 -3.71
CA LEU A 152 -7.98 14.71 -4.08
C LEU A 152 -6.45 14.88 -3.97
N ARG A 153 -5.92 16.06 -4.29
CA ARG A 153 -4.49 16.38 -4.07
C ARG A 153 -4.13 16.28 -2.58
N ASN A 154 -5.00 16.78 -1.70
CA ASN A 154 -4.81 16.68 -0.26
C ASN A 154 -4.97 15.25 0.27
N GLU A 155 -5.86 14.44 -0.31
CA GLU A 155 -5.98 13.00 0.01
C GLU A 155 -4.69 12.26 -0.36
N ILE A 156 -4.16 12.46 -1.57
CA ILE A 156 -2.87 11.88 -1.98
C ILE A 156 -1.76 12.28 -1.01
N LYS A 157 -1.66 13.56 -0.64
CA LYS A 157 -0.66 14.03 0.32
C LYS A 157 -0.81 13.33 1.69
N LYS A 158 -2.04 13.18 2.18
CA LYS A 158 -2.32 12.47 3.44
C LYS A 158 -1.87 11.02 3.37
N ASP A 159 -2.11 10.34 2.25
CA ASP A 159 -1.72 8.95 2.07
C ASP A 159 -0.18 8.79 2.00
N PHE A 160 0.54 9.72 1.36
CA PHE A 160 2.01 9.78 1.44
C PHE A 160 2.51 9.89 2.88
N ILE A 161 1.97 10.83 3.65
CA ILE A 161 2.37 11.03 5.05
C ILE A 161 2.05 9.79 5.90
N LYS A 162 0.87 9.20 5.70
CA LYS A 162 0.43 7.98 6.40
C LYS A 162 1.35 6.79 6.11
N LEU A 163 1.74 6.60 4.85
CA LEU A 163 2.74 5.61 4.46
C LEU A 163 4.12 5.90 5.06
N GLY A 164 4.52 7.19 5.10
CA GLY A 164 5.76 7.62 5.74
C GLY A 164 5.80 7.22 7.22
N TRP A 165 4.73 7.48 7.96
CA TRP A 165 4.63 7.04 9.36
C TRP A 165 4.67 5.53 9.52
N ALA A 166 4.13 4.77 8.57
CA ALA A 166 4.21 3.30 8.60
C ALA A 166 5.66 2.82 8.60
N LEU A 167 6.53 3.50 7.85
CA LEU A 167 7.96 3.22 7.79
C LEU A 167 8.69 3.76 9.03
N GLU A 168 8.44 5.01 9.43
CA GLU A 168 9.08 5.65 10.60
C GLU A 168 8.81 4.88 11.90
N THR A 169 7.59 4.37 12.06
CA THR A 169 7.17 3.57 13.21
C THR A 169 7.53 2.08 13.08
N ARG A 170 8.15 1.66 11.97
CA ARG A 170 8.44 0.26 11.67
C ARG A 170 7.21 -0.64 11.74
N GLN A 171 6.02 -0.10 11.46
CA GLN A 171 4.83 -0.90 11.26
C GLN A 171 4.94 -1.70 9.95
N ALA A 172 5.49 -1.07 8.91
CA ALA A 172 5.69 -1.68 7.60
C ALA A 172 7.17 -1.68 7.19
N ARG A 173 7.60 -2.76 6.54
CA ARG A 173 8.92 -2.84 5.89
C ARG A 173 8.96 -2.02 4.61
N ASP A 174 8.00 -2.21 3.73
CA ASP A 174 7.86 -1.50 2.47
C ASP A 174 6.54 -0.70 2.42
N ALA A 175 6.55 0.43 1.72
CA ALA A 175 5.37 1.27 1.51
C ALA A 175 5.23 1.63 0.02
N TYR A 176 4.01 1.52 -0.50
CA TYR A 176 3.71 1.72 -1.91
C TYR A 176 2.58 2.71 -2.10
N MET A 177 2.84 3.74 -2.91
CA MET A 177 1.81 4.65 -3.41
C MET A 177 1.57 4.35 -4.89
N LEU A 178 0.39 3.83 -5.24
CA LEU A 178 0.03 3.45 -6.60
C LEU A 178 -0.96 4.46 -7.18
N ILE A 179 -0.55 5.22 -8.18
CA ILE A 179 -1.37 6.24 -8.84
C ILE A 179 -1.54 5.87 -10.32
N PHE A 180 -2.79 5.61 -10.70
CA PHE A 180 -3.18 5.27 -12.06
C PHE A 180 -3.97 6.42 -12.67
N ASN A 181 -3.41 7.08 -13.68
CA ASN A 181 -4.02 8.23 -14.35
C ASN A 181 -4.61 7.86 -15.71
N ARG A 182 -5.92 7.84 -15.80
CA ARG A 182 -6.72 7.68 -17.02
C ARG A 182 -7.22 9.02 -17.58
N TYR A 183 -7.07 10.12 -16.85
CA TYR A 183 -7.54 11.43 -17.30
C TYR A 183 -6.59 12.05 -18.34
N GLY A 184 -5.27 11.93 -18.16
CA GLY A 184 -4.27 12.28 -19.18
C GLY A 184 -3.86 13.76 -19.30
N GLU A 185 -4.43 14.65 -18.48
CA GLU A 185 -4.14 16.10 -18.52
C GLU A 185 -3.53 16.66 -17.21
N GLU A 186 -3.05 15.81 -16.31
CA GLU A 186 -2.52 16.20 -14.99
C GLU A 186 -0.98 16.11 -14.93
N ARG A 187 -0.33 16.38 -16.07
CA ARG A 187 1.13 16.22 -16.19
C ARG A 187 1.92 17.12 -15.25
N ASP A 188 1.40 18.30 -14.93
CA ASP A 188 2.07 19.22 -14.00
C ASP A 188 2.01 18.74 -12.55
N TYR A 189 1.01 17.95 -12.17
CA TYR A 189 0.92 17.39 -10.82
C TYR A 189 2.07 16.44 -10.50
N TRP A 190 2.71 15.88 -11.53
CA TRP A 190 3.89 15.06 -11.37
C TRP A 190 5.00 15.77 -10.58
N LYS A 191 5.19 17.09 -10.73
CA LYS A 191 6.18 17.84 -9.93
C LYS A 191 5.87 17.82 -8.44
N THR A 192 4.59 17.85 -8.09
CA THR A 192 4.12 17.71 -6.70
C THR A 192 4.41 16.30 -6.19
N LEU A 193 4.13 15.27 -6.99
CA LEU A 193 4.43 13.88 -6.64
C LEU A 193 5.94 13.65 -6.46
N GLU A 194 6.80 14.23 -7.31
CA GLU A 194 8.25 14.20 -7.14
C GLU A 194 8.71 14.93 -5.87
N GLY A 195 8.02 16.00 -5.46
CA GLY A 195 8.24 16.67 -4.18
C GLY A 195 7.94 15.75 -3.01
N LEU A 196 6.74 15.16 -2.99
CA LEU A 196 6.31 14.22 -1.95
C LEU A 196 7.20 12.98 -1.87
N GLN A 197 7.62 12.42 -3.01
CA GLN A 197 8.54 11.29 -3.03
C GLN A 197 9.93 11.67 -2.51
N ARG A 198 10.42 12.89 -2.76
CA ARG A 198 11.69 13.37 -2.18
C ARG A 198 11.60 13.54 -0.66
N GLU A 199 10.47 14.05 -0.17
CA GLU A 199 10.20 14.18 1.27
C GLU A 199 10.07 12.80 1.94
N HIS A 200 9.52 11.82 1.24
CA HIS A 200 9.31 10.45 1.72
C HIS A 200 10.04 9.43 0.85
N ARG A 201 11.37 9.53 0.81
CA ARG A 201 12.26 8.81 -0.12
C ARG A 201 12.14 7.29 -0.11
N ASP A 202 11.65 6.73 0.99
CA ASP A 202 11.55 5.28 1.20
C ASP A 202 10.19 4.73 0.72
N ILE A 203 9.26 5.60 0.32
CA ILE A 203 8.00 5.20 -0.32
C ILE A 203 8.24 4.92 -1.80
N LYS A 204 7.84 3.72 -2.24
CA LYS A 204 7.85 3.32 -3.65
C LYS A 204 6.62 3.91 -4.35
N LEU A 205 6.82 5.01 -5.07
CA LEU A 205 5.78 5.62 -5.91
C LEU A 205 5.72 4.93 -7.29
N ILE A 206 4.53 4.48 -7.66
CA ILE A 206 4.20 3.98 -8.99
C ILE A 206 3.18 4.92 -9.60
N TYR A 207 3.57 5.64 -10.64
CA TYR A 207 2.67 6.48 -11.40
C TYR A 207 2.58 5.97 -12.84
N GLN A 208 1.38 5.61 -13.27
CA GLN A 208 1.14 5.16 -14.63
C GLN A 208 0.01 5.97 -15.26
N GLU A 209 0.32 6.68 -16.33
CA GLU A 209 -0.68 7.39 -17.14
C GLU A 209 -0.99 6.58 -18.41
N SER A 210 -2.27 6.31 -18.64
CA SER A 210 -2.74 5.64 -19.84
C SER A 210 -4.21 5.93 -20.14
N TYR A 211 -4.50 6.39 -21.35
CA TYR A 211 -5.83 6.84 -21.76
C TYR A 211 -5.99 6.82 -23.29
N CYS A 212 -7.22 6.95 -23.78
CA CYS A 212 -7.52 7.08 -25.21
C CYS A 212 -7.91 8.53 -25.54
N LYS A 213 -7.28 9.12 -26.57
CA LYS A 213 -7.65 10.42 -27.13
C LYS A 213 -7.81 10.27 -28.64
N GLU A 214 -8.96 10.65 -29.19
CA GLU A 214 -9.24 10.61 -30.65
C GLU A 214 -8.89 9.24 -31.28
N SER A 215 -9.33 8.15 -30.64
CA SER A 215 -9.04 6.76 -31.03
C SER A 215 -7.56 6.32 -30.94
N LYS A 216 -6.66 7.17 -30.44
CA LYS A 216 -5.26 6.81 -30.15
C LYS A 216 -5.09 6.43 -28.69
N HIS A 217 -4.46 5.30 -28.43
CA HIS A 217 -4.03 4.90 -27.09
C HIS A 217 -2.73 5.64 -26.74
N ILE A 218 -2.78 6.46 -25.70
CA ILE A 218 -1.67 7.23 -25.18
C ILE A 218 -1.20 6.56 -23.88
N THR A 219 0.11 6.39 -23.76
CA THR A 219 0.75 5.92 -22.53
C THR A 219 1.89 6.85 -22.19
N TYR A 220 1.99 7.22 -20.93
CA TYR A 220 3.14 7.93 -20.39
C TYR A 220 3.70 7.11 -19.23
N ILE A 221 4.98 6.76 -19.38
CA ILE A 221 5.73 5.97 -18.40
C ILE A 221 6.77 6.91 -17.83
N LYS A 222 6.66 7.23 -16.55
CA LYS A 222 7.80 7.71 -15.78
C LYS A 222 8.46 6.48 -15.16
N PRO A 223 9.76 6.24 -15.39
CA PRO A 223 10.45 5.16 -14.70
C PRO A 223 10.31 5.36 -13.20
N TYR A 224 10.15 4.25 -12.48
CA TYR A 224 10.20 4.20 -11.04
C TYR A 224 11.42 5.01 -10.57
N TYR A 225 11.22 6.02 -9.73
CA TYR A 225 12.31 6.49 -8.88
C TYR A 225 12.53 5.39 -7.84
N GLN A 226 13.26 4.35 -8.23
CA GLN A 226 14.05 3.61 -7.27
C GLN A 226 15.23 4.53 -7.00
N ASN A 227 15.40 4.95 -5.74
CA ASN A 227 16.67 5.57 -5.36
C ASN A 227 17.77 4.62 -5.85
N PRO A 228 18.73 5.06 -6.67
CA PRO A 228 19.96 4.32 -6.81
C PRO A 228 20.49 4.19 -5.40
N THR A 229 20.60 2.95 -4.95
CA THR A 229 21.12 2.55 -3.65
C THR A 229 22.32 3.43 -3.28
N ALA A 230 22.22 4.13 -2.15
CA ALA A 230 23.34 4.78 -1.49
C ALA A 230 24.12 3.75 -0.68
#